data_AF-A0A6V8L768-F1
#
_entry.id   AF-A0A6V8L768-F1
#
_cell.length_a   1.000
_cell.length_b   1.000
_cell.length_c   1.000
_cell.angle_alpha   90.00
_cell.angle_beta   90.00
_cell.angle_gamma   90.00
#
_symmetry.space_group_name_H-M   'P 1'
#
loop_
_entity.id
_entity.type
_entity.pdbx_description
1 polymer ?
#
loop_
_entity_poly.entity_id
_entity_poly.type
_entity_poly.pdbx_seq_one_letter_code
_entity_poly.pdbx_strand_id
1 'polypeptide(L)'
;MLAAQFDAAVNEALRIGGHDFGPFESARLGGTVRGKAVSLDEDHAGARVVIDAGWWDGESVSDTRRVSMLAHELFHSRLNRLRVEAGSTEHHAGDAYTPAAGARWSVRNAVDELRCDLAADSVLKRMFTIQTDQGPRPFPFGMLGASDATSYLNTVPDAFDDVYAQWASLPNAEPVLNPEDQSLVARHTGRLLTLLAHAEAEARSFEMPGPFVLPEIGEHSLAQLLQPPWQIIRTTYDRHVGWRNIDANDTAIADAGQEAILDLWHRFGF
;
A
#
# COMPACT_ATOMS: atom_id res chain seq x y z
N MET A 1 -0.57 -8.31 -22.71
CA MET A 1 -0.24 -6.87 -22.86
C MET A 1 1.13 -6.65 -22.23
N LEU A 2 2.08 -5.99 -22.90
CA LEU A 2 3.43 -5.77 -22.34
C LEU A 2 3.34 -4.70 -21.24
N ALA A 3 4.06 -4.81 -20.12
CA ALA A 3 4.01 -3.86 -18.98
C ALA A 3 4.09 -2.37 -19.42
N ALA A 4 4.85 -2.08 -20.47
CA ALA A 4 4.95 -0.76 -21.08
C ALA A 4 3.60 -0.16 -21.58
N GLN A 5 2.66 -1.00 -22.01
CA GLN A 5 1.34 -0.56 -22.45
C GLN A 5 0.44 -0.19 -21.27
N PHE A 6 0.55 -0.92 -20.15
CA PHE A 6 -0.13 -0.54 -18.91
C PHE A 6 0.43 0.77 -18.37
N ASP A 7 1.76 0.89 -18.28
CA ASP A 7 2.42 2.12 -17.84
C ASP A 7 2.05 3.31 -18.73
N ALA A 8 2.03 3.14 -20.05
CA ALA A 8 1.60 4.18 -20.99
C ALA A 8 0.13 4.58 -20.79
N ALA A 9 -0.77 3.62 -20.54
CA ALA A 9 -2.18 3.91 -20.30
C ALA A 9 -2.42 4.66 -18.98
N VAL A 10 -1.67 4.32 -17.93
CA VAL A 10 -1.71 5.07 -16.65
C VAL A 10 -1.16 6.47 -16.83
N ASN A 11 -0.02 6.63 -17.49
CA ASN A 11 0.57 7.94 -17.79
C ASN A 11 -0.36 8.82 -18.63
N GLU A 12 -1.05 8.24 -19.62
CA GLU A 12 -2.04 8.97 -20.41
C GLU A 12 -3.25 9.39 -19.54
N ALA A 13 -3.72 8.54 -18.64
CA ALA A 13 -4.78 8.90 -17.71
C ALA A 13 -4.35 10.02 -16.75
N LEU A 14 -3.11 9.97 -16.23
CA LEU A 14 -2.55 11.02 -15.37
C LEU A 14 -2.48 12.36 -16.10
N ARG A 15 -2.01 12.34 -17.35
CA ARG A 15 -1.95 13.52 -18.23
C ARG A 15 -3.34 14.12 -18.48
N ILE A 16 -4.35 13.29 -18.73
CA ILE A 16 -5.75 13.74 -18.92
C ILE A 16 -6.28 14.39 -17.64
N GLY A 17 -5.97 13.82 -16.47
CA GLY A 17 -6.37 14.36 -15.17
C GLY A 17 -5.57 15.59 -14.70
N GLY A 18 -4.65 16.10 -15.52
CA GLY A 18 -3.83 17.27 -15.16
C GLY A 18 -2.76 16.99 -14.10
N HIS A 19 -2.44 15.73 -13.84
CA HIS A 19 -1.45 15.34 -12.84
C HIS A 19 -0.03 15.41 -13.41
N ASP A 20 0.88 16.13 -12.75
CA ASP A 20 2.30 16.23 -13.11
C ASP A 20 3.19 15.64 -12.00
N PHE A 21 3.20 14.30 -11.91
CA PHE A 21 3.99 13.54 -10.93
C PHE A 21 5.20 12.81 -11.53
N GLY A 22 5.58 13.15 -12.78
CA GLY A 22 6.54 12.38 -13.55
C GLY A 22 5.97 11.05 -14.09
N PRO A 23 6.81 10.23 -14.75
CA PRO A 23 6.36 8.99 -15.37
C PRO A 23 6.01 7.92 -14.33
N PHE A 24 4.82 7.35 -14.45
CA PHE A 24 4.43 6.14 -13.76
C PHE A 24 5.20 4.93 -14.29
N GLU A 25 5.67 4.12 -13.35
CA GLU A 25 6.25 2.79 -13.58
C GLU A 25 5.45 1.75 -12.78
N SER A 26 5.17 0.59 -13.36
CA SER A 26 4.44 -0.52 -12.70
C SER A 26 5.28 -1.35 -11.74
N ALA A 27 6.61 -1.34 -11.88
CA ALA A 27 7.50 -2.17 -11.06
C ALA A 27 7.51 -1.72 -9.59
N ARG A 28 7.33 -2.67 -8.66
CA ARG A 28 7.30 -2.43 -7.21
C ARG A 28 8.12 -3.48 -6.47
N LEU A 29 8.47 -3.16 -5.24
CA LEU A 29 8.99 -4.15 -4.31
C LEU A 29 7.89 -5.19 -4.06
N GLY A 30 8.20 -6.48 -4.23
CA GLY A 30 7.22 -7.56 -4.10
C GLY A 30 6.31 -7.76 -5.32
N GLY A 31 6.53 -7.09 -6.46
CA GLY A 31 5.82 -7.44 -7.70
C GLY A 31 5.57 -6.30 -8.68
N THR A 32 4.38 -6.30 -9.27
CA THR A 32 3.99 -5.37 -10.34
C THR A 32 2.57 -4.90 -10.11
N VAL A 33 2.34 -3.58 -10.19
CA VAL A 33 1.00 -2.99 -10.14
C VAL A 33 0.18 -3.49 -11.34
N ARG A 34 -1.01 -4.05 -11.06
CA ARG A 34 -1.93 -4.58 -12.10
C ARG A 34 -3.20 -3.75 -12.27
N GLY A 35 -3.47 -2.84 -11.36
CA GLY A 35 -4.59 -1.91 -11.38
C GLY A 35 -4.13 -0.52 -10.93
N LYS A 36 -4.74 0.53 -11.47
CA LYS A 36 -4.55 1.88 -10.95
C LYS A 36 -5.77 2.74 -11.18
N ALA A 37 -6.33 3.28 -10.10
CA ALA A 37 -7.26 4.38 -10.14
C ALA A 37 -6.53 5.72 -10.36
N VAL A 38 -7.01 6.48 -11.33
CA VAL A 38 -6.50 7.83 -11.67
C VAL A 38 -7.66 8.81 -11.65
N SER A 39 -7.53 9.89 -10.88
CA SER A 39 -8.51 10.97 -10.90
C SER A 39 -8.46 11.72 -12.23
N LEU A 40 -9.62 12.08 -12.77
CA LEU A 40 -9.73 12.86 -14.01
C LEU A 40 -10.03 14.33 -13.75
N ASP A 41 -10.39 14.67 -12.52
CA ASP A 41 -10.74 16.01 -12.06
C ASP A 41 -10.18 16.27 -10.65
N GLU A 42 -10.09 17.57 -10.30
CA GLU A 42 -9.60 18.04 -9.00
C GLU A 42 -10.54 17.67 -7.85
N ASP A 43 -11.85 17.57 -8.11
CA ASP A 43 -12.85 17.19 -7.12
C ASP A 43 -12.98 15.67 -6.93
N HIS A 44 -12.21 14.88 -7.68
CA HIS A 44 -12.26 13.43 -7.71
C HIS A 44 -13.67 12.87 -7.97
N ALA A 45 -14.53 13.62 -8.65
CA ALA A 45 -15.85 13.18 -9.08
C ALA A 45 -15.77 12.14 -10.20
N GLY A 46 -14.76 12.24 -11.05
CA GLY A 46 -14.44 11.34 -12.14
C GLY A 46 -13.14 10.59 -11.91
N ALA A 47 -13.17 9.27 -12.04
CA ALA A 47 -11.98 8.43 -11.97
C ALA A 47 -11.93 7.44 -13.12
N ARG A 48 -10.72 7.16 -13.60
CA ARG A 48 -10.43 6.09 -14.55
C ARG A 48 -9.66 4.99 -13.83
N VAL A 49 -10.21 3.78 -13.82
CA VAL A 49 -9.47 2.59 -13.40
C VAL A 49 -8.82 1.98 -14.63
N VAL A 50 -7.49 1.93 -14.62
CA VAL A 50 -6.69 1.26 -15.65
C VAL A 50 -6.28 -0.10 -15.09
N ILE A 51 -6.46 -1.16 -15.86
CA ILE A 51 -6.12 -2.53 -15.45
C ILE A 51 -5.23 -3.16 -16.52
N ASP A 52 -4.22 -3.92 -16.10
CA ASP A 52 -3.38 -4.71 -16.99
C ASP A 52 -4.21 -5.84 -17.63
N ALA A 53 -4.56 -5.66 -18.91
CA ALA A 53 -5.27 -6.65 -19.72
C ALA A 53 -4.56 -8.01 -19.79
N GLY A 54 -3.22 -8.05 -19.77
CA GLY A 54 -2.48 -9.31 -19.79
C GLY A 54 -2.72 -10.15 -18.53
N TRP A 55 -2.89 -9.47 -17.39
CA TRP A 55 -3.30 -10.11 -16.15
C TRP A 55 -4.81 -10.37 -16.15
N TRP A 56 -5.63 -9.39 -16.53
CA TRP A 56 -7.10 -9.46 -16.48
C TRP A 56 -7.68 -10.60 -17.33
N ASP A 57 -7.20 -10.73 -18.57
CA ASP A 57 -7.66 -11.74 -19.53
C ASP A 57 -6.94 -13.09 -19.34
N GLY A 58 -6.00 -13.17 -18.39
CA GLY A 58 -5.29 -14.41 -18.08
C GLY A 58 -6.24 -15.50 -17.61
N GLU A 59 -6.17 -16.68 -18.23
CA GLU A 59 -7.02 -17.84 -17.89
C GLU A 59 -6.89 -18.29 -16.43
N SER A 60 -5.76 -17.99 -15.78
CA SER A 60 -5.48 -18.32 -14.39
C SER A 60 -6.05 -17.32 -13.38
N VAL A 61 -6.55 -16.16 -13.82
CA VAL A 61 -7.11 -15.15 -12.92
C VAL A 61 -8.59 -15.45 -12.68
N SER A 62 -8.93 -15.74 -11.43
CA SER A 62 -10.31 -16.01 -11.01
C SER A 62 -11.16 -14.75 -10.98
N ASP A 63 -12.48 -14.91 -11.07
CA ASP A 63 -13.43 -13.80 -10.92
C ASP A 63 -13.32 -13.14 -9.54
N THR A 64 -13.00 -13.92 -8.49
CA THR A 64 -12.72 -13.36 -7.15
C THR A 64 -11.54 -12.39 -7.19
N ARG A 65 -10.45 -12.70 -7.89
CA ARG A 65 -9.31 -11.78 -8.06
C ARG A 65 -9.68 -10.54 -8.85
N ARG A 66 -10.42 -10.69 -9.96
CA ARG A 66 -10.88 -9.57 -10.78
C ARG A 66 -11.76 -8.61 -9.99
N VAL A 67 -12.75 -9.14 -9.26
CA VAL A 67 -13.65 -8.34 -8.41
C VAL A 67 -12.88 -7.67 -7.28
N SER A 68 -11.95 -8.36 -6.63
CA SER A 68 -11.12 -7.77 -5.58
C SER A 68 -10.32 -6.57 -6.09
N MET A 69 -9.61 -6.73 -7.21
CA MET A 69 -8.80 -5.69 -7.82
C MET A 69 -9.67 -4.48 -8.20
N LEU A 70 -10.80 -4.72 -8.89
CA LEU A 70 -11.68 -3.64 -9.29
C LEU A 70 -12.27 -2.91 -8.07
N ALA A 71 -12.70 -3.65 -7.04
CA ALA A 71 -13.22 -3.06 -5.81
C ALA A 71 -12.14 -2.21 -5.11
N HIS A 72 -10.92 -2.74 -4.98
CA HIS A 72 -9.78 -2.05 -4.39
C HIS A 72 -9.53 -0.70 -5.09
N GLU A 73 -9.40 -0.68 -6.41
CA GLU A 73 -9.14 0.55 -7.17
C GLU A 73 -10.31 1.55 -7.11
N LEU A 74 -11.55 1.07 -7.11
CA LEU A 74 -12.72 1.94 -6.95
C LEU A 74 -12.77 2.56 -5.55
N PHE A 75 -12.30 1.86 -4.51
CA PHE A 75 -12.21 2.42 -3.17
C PHE A 75 -11.13 3.50 -3.04
N HIS A 76 -10.01 3.40 -3.75
CA HIS A 76 -9.04 4.49 -3.87
C HIS A 76 -9.71 5.76 -4.42
N SER A 77 -10.51 5.61 -5.47
CA SER A 77 -11.26 6.72 -6.07
C SER A 77 -12.25 7.34 -5.07
N ARG A 78 -13.00 6.50 -4.35
CA ARG A 78 -13.96 6.97 -3.33
C ARG A 78 -13.27 7.66 -2.16
N LEU A 79 -12.12 7.15 -1.73
CA LEU A 79 -11.35 7.71 -0.63
C LEU A 79 -10.89 9.14 -0.93
N ASN A 80 -10.33 9.35 -2.12
CA ASN A 80 -9.87 10.68 -2.52
C ASN A 80 -11.01 11.68 -2.64
N ARG A 81 -12.16 11.25 -3.18
CA ARG A 81 -13.36 12.07 -3.20
C ARG A 81 -13.84 12.44 -1.79
N LEU A 82 -13.85 11.50 -0.86
CA LEU A 82 -14.25 11.77 0.54
C LEU A 82 -13.33 12.80 1.21
N ARG A 83 -12.04 12.79 0.88
CA ARG A 83 -11.07 13.78 1.38
C ARG A 83 -11.33 15.17 0.83
N VAL A 84 -11.59 15.29 -0.47
CA VAL A 84 -11.97 16.59 -1.05
C VAL A 84 -13.31 17.09 -0.49
N GLU A 85 -14.30 16.21 -0.37
CA GLU A 85 -15.60 16.53 0.26
C GLU A 85 -15.43 16.99 1.72
N ALA A 86 -14.40 16.50 2.42
CA ALA A 86 -14.05 16.92 3.77
C ALA A 86 -13.19 18.20 3.84
N GLY A 87 -12.80 18.77 2.69
CA GLY A 87 -11.95 19.96 2.61
C GLY A 87 -10.46 19.68 2.81
N SER A 88 -10.04 18.42 2.71
CA SER A 88 -8.62 18.06 2.78
C SER A 88 -7.91 18.57 1.53
N THR A 89 -6.98 19.50 1.71
CA THR A 89 -6.28 20.23 0.62
C THR A 89 -4.82 19.83 0.47
N GLU A 90 -4.40 18.71 1.08
CA GLU A 90 -3.02 18.21 0.93
C GLU A 90 -2.77 17.72 -0.51
N HIS A 91 -2.52 18.67 -1.42
CA HIS A 91 -1.94 18.47 -2.72
C HIS A 91 -0.49 18.96 -2.68
N HIS A 92 0.44 18.01 -2.56
CA HIS A 92 1.89 18.22 -2.52
C HIS A 92 2.51 18.65 -3.86
N ALA A 93 1.72 19.15 -4.81
CA ALA A 93 2.22 19.62 -6.08
C ALA A 93 2.80 21.05 -5.93
N GLY A 94 3.96 21.19 -5.29
CA GLY A 94 4.70 22.45 -5.28
C GLY A 94 5.66 22.69 -4.12
N ASP A 95 5.49 22.00 -2.99
CA ASP A 95 6.37 22.20 -1.83
C ASP A 95 7.67 21.41 -2.00
N ALA A 96 8.79 21.99 -1.57
CA ALA A 96 10.07 21.30 -1.54
C ALA A 96 9.95 20.03 -0.67
N TYR A 97 10.39 18.88 -1.22
CA TYR A 97 10.39 17.62 -0.49
C TYR A 97 11.15 17.76 0.83
N THR A 98 10.52 17.35 1.94
CA THR A 98 11.16 17.22 3.26
C THR A 98 11.03 15.78 3.76
N PRO A 99 11.93 15.30 4.62
CA PRO A 99 11.75 13.98 5.25
C PRO A 99 10.40 13.84 5.95
N ALA A 100 9.93 14.89 6.64
CA ALA A 100 8.61 14.87 7.27
C ALA A 100 7.48 14.64 6.25
N ALA A 101 7.50 15.34 5.11
CA ALA A 101 6.53 15.14 4.04
C ALA A 101 6.62 13.72 3.44
N GLY A 102 7.83 13.19 3.21
CA GLY A 102 8.04 11.84 2.70
C GLY A 102 7.54 10.75 3.66
N ALA A 103 7.79 10.93 4.96
CA ALA A 103 7.29 10.04 6.01
C ALA A 103 5.76 10.06 6.07
N ARG A 104 5.17 11.26 6.12
CA ARG A 104 3.71 11.45 6.11
C ARG A 104 3.04 10.79 4.90
N TRP A 105 3.60 11.01 3.71
CA TRP A 105 3.12 10.40 2.47
C TRP A 105 3.21 8.87 2.49
N SER A 106 4.30 8.32 3.02
CA SER A 106 4.49 6.87 3.16
C SER A 106 3.44 6.23 4.07
N VAL A 107 3.11 6.88 5.19
CA VAL A 107 2.05 6.42 6.10
C VAL A 107 0.70 6.43 5.39
N ARG A 108 0.37 7.56 4.76
CA ARG A 108 -0.92 7.75 4.10
C ARG A 108 -1.13 6.70 3.01
N ASN A 109 -0.14 6.48 2.15
CA ASN A 109 -0.23 5.44 1.13
C ASN A 109 -0.45 4.06 1.73
N ALA A 110 0.35 3.66 2.72
CA ALA A 110 0.19 2.34 3.33
C ALA A 110 -1.21 2.17 3.96
N VAL A 111 -1.72 3.20 4.63
CA VAL A 111 -3.06 3.19 5.23
C VAL A 111 -4.16 3.14 4.18
N ASP A 112 -3.98 3.84 3.05
CA ASP A 112 -4.91 3.82 1.93
C ASP A 112 -5.02 2.43 1.33
N GLU A 113 -3.90 1.76 1.13
CA GLU A 113 -3.84 0.39 0.62
C GLU A 113 -4.51 -0.60 1.60
N LEU A 114 -4.20 -0.52 2.90
CA LEU A 114 -4.86 -1.33 3.93
C LEU A 114 -6.38 -1.12 3.92
N ARG A 115 -6.82 0.14 3.84
CA ARG A 115 -8.25 0.49 3.86
C ARG A 115 -8.97 -0.02 2.60
N CYS A 116 -8.34 0.12 1.43
CA CYS A 116 -8.90 -0.33 0.16
C CYS A 116 -8.97 -1.86 0.08
N ASP A 117 -7.97 -2.58 0.58
CA ASP A 117 -8.02 -4.04 0.68
C ASP A 117 -9.10 -4.54 1.62
N LEU A 118 -9.24 -3.95 2.81
CA LEU A 118 -10.30 -4.34 3.75
C LEU A 118 -11.71 -4.04 3.20
N ALA A 119 -11.84 -2.96 2.42
CA ALA A 119 -13.08 -2.63 1.74
C ALA A 119 -13.36 -3.60 0.58
N ALA A 120 -12.34 -3.99 -0.20
CA ALA A 120 -12.44 -5.02 -1.23
C ALA A 120 -12.79 -6.39 -0.63
N ASP A 121 -12.18 -6.78 0.50
CA ASP A 121 -12.52 -7.99 1.25
C ASP A 121 -14.00 -8.01 1.65
N SER A 122 -14.53 -6.86 2.08
CA SER A 122 -15.96 -6.72 2.41
C SER A 122 -16.87 -6.92 1.19
N VAL A 123 -16.43 -6.53 0.00
CA VAL A 123 -17.15 -6.80 -1.26
C VAL A 123 -17.08 -8.29 -1.61
N LEU A 124 -15.89 -8.90 -1.53
CA LEU A 124 -15.70 -10.33 -1.81
C LEU A 124 -16.56 -11.21 -0.90
N LYS A 125 -16.53 -10.96 0.41
CA LYS A 125 -17.30 -11.70 1.40
C LYS A 125 -18.82 -11.63 1.16
N ARG A 126 -19.31 -10.59 0.48
CA ARG A 126 -20.72 -10.43 0.12
C ARG A 126 -21.08 -11.11 -1.21
N MET A 127 -20.14 -11.18 -2.14
CA MET A 127 -20.38 -11.69 -3.49
C MET A 127 -20.05 -13.17 -3.64
N PHE A 128 -19.10 -13.68 -2.86
CA PHE A 128 -18.55 -15.02 -3.02
C PHE A 128 -18.59 -15.80 -1.71
N THR A 129 -18.80 -17.11 -1.85
CA THR A 129 -18.78 -18.08 -0.76
C THR A 129 -17.84 -19.21 -1.12
N ILE A 130 -17.13 -19.75 -0.13
CA ILE A 130 -16.34 -20.98 -0.24
C ILE A 130 -16.99 -22.10 0.56
N GLN A 131 -16.91 -23.33 0.05
CA GLN A 131 -17.31 -24.53 0.80
C GLN A 131 -16.19 -24.96 1.74
N THR A 132 -16.54 -25.29 2.99
CA THR A 132 -15.62 -25.87 3.98
C THR A 132 -16.24 -27.10 4.62
N ASP A 133 -15.45 -27.81 5.42
CA ASP A 133 -15.94 -28.95 6.22
C ASP A 133 -17.07 -28.55 7.19
N GLN A 134 -17.14 -27.27 7.58
CA GLN A 134 -18.18 -26.71 8.44
C GLN A 134 -19.36 -26.11 7.66
N GLY A 135 -19.36 -26.21 6.33
CA GLY A 135 -20.37 -25.67 5.43
C GLY A 135 -19.92 -24.43 4.63
N PRO A 136 -20.86 -23.77 3.93
CA PRO A 136 -20.58 -22.56 3.16
C PRO A 136 -20.22 -21.39 4.08
N ARG A 137 -19.14 -20.68 3.77
CA ARG A 137 -18.73 -19.43 4.44
C ARG A 137 -18.37 -18.34 3.43
N PRO A 138 -18.37 -17.05 3.80
CA PRO A 138 -17.87 -15.98 2.93
C PRO A 138 -16.45 -16.23 2.45
N PHE A 139 -16.14 -15.87 1.20
CA PHE A 139 -14.80 -15.98 0.63
C PHE A 139 -13.91 -14.85 1.21
N PRO A 140 -12.85 -15.16 2.00
CA PRO A 140 -11.98 -14.14 2.55
C PRO A 140 -10.92 -13.70 1.54
N PHE A 141 -10.51 -12.44 1.59
CA PHE A 141 -9.46 -11.86 0.74
C PHE A 141 -8.16 -12.68 0.74
N GLY A 142 -7.71 -13.19 1.89
CA GLY A 142 -6.48 -13.96 1.96
C GLY A 142 -6.51 -15.28 1.18
N MET A 143 -7.71 -15.80 0.86
CA MET A 143 -7.83 -16.93 -0.06
C MET A 143 -7.55 -16.59 -1.52
N LEU A 144 -7.39 -15.30 -1.85
CA LEU A 144 -6.88 -14.91 -3.15
C LEU A 144 -5.42 -15.33 -3.32
N GLY A 145 -4.58 -15.28 -2.29
CA GLY A 145 -3.14 -15.61 -2.35
C GLY A 145 -2.75 -16.98 -1.79
N ALA A 146 -3.68 -17.69 -1.14
CA ALA A 146 -3.41 -18.91 -0.37
C ALA A 146 -2.77 -20.10 -1.14
N SER A 147 -2.74 -20.06 -2.48
CA SER A 147 -2.18 -21.14 -3.30
C SER A 147 -1.04 -20.70 -4.23
N ASP A 148 -0.51 -19.48 -4.12
CA ASP A 148 0.51 -19.00 -5.05
C ASP A 148 1.48 -17.95 -4.48
N ALA A 149 2.43 -17.55 -5.34
CA ALA A 149 3.41 -16.48 -5.11
C ALA A 149 2.78 -15.07 -5.03
N THR A 150 1.45 -14.96 -4.90
CA THR A 150 0.74 -13.67 -4.77
C THR A 150 0.21 -13.40 -3.36
N SER A 151 0.41 -14.34 -2.41
CA SER A 151 0.22 -14.04 -0.99
C SER A 151 1.25 -13.02 -0.53
N TYR A 152 0.77 -11.89 -0.02
CA TYR A 152 1.63 -10.85 0.52
C TYR A 152 2.35 -11.33 1.77
N LEU A 153 1.73 -12.21 2.56
CA LEU A 153 2.40 -12.88 3.69
C LEU A 153 3.63 -13.70 3.26
N ASN A 154 3.61 -14.26 2.04
CA ASN A 154 4.76 -14.97 1.48
C ASN A 154 5.76 -14.03 0.76
N THR A 155 5.31 -12.87 0.27
CA THR A 155 6.17 -11.90 -0.44
C THR A 155 6.95 -10.98 0.50
N VAL A 156 6.45 -10.72 1.72
CA VAL A 156 7.13 -9.84 2.69
C VAL A 156 8.53 -10.33 3.04
N PRO A 157 8.79 -11.62 3.34
CA PRO A 157 10.15 -12.11 3.62
C PRO A 157 11.14 -11.85 2.47
N ASP A 158 10.75 -12.15 1.23
CA ASP A 158 11.62 -11.93 0.06
C ASP A 158 11.95 -10.43 -0.13
N ALA A 159 10.95 -9.57 0.01
CA ALA A 159 11.14 -8.12 -0.04
C ALA A 159 12.01 -7.59 1.11
N PHE A 160 11.92 -8.24 2.27
CA PHE A 160 12.74 -7.94 3.43
C PHE A 160 14.20 -8.31 3.19
N ASP A 161 14.48 -9.48 2.62
CA ASP A 161 15.84 -9.90 2.26
C ASP A 161 16.47 -8.93 1.24
N ASP A 162 15.73 -8.57 0.18
CA ASP A 162 16.19 -7.65 -0.87
C ASP A 162 16.54 -6.26 -0.33
N VAL A 163 15.68 -5.71 0.54
CA VAL A 163 15.92 -4.38 1.12
C VAL A 163 17.03 -4.44 2.18
N TYR A 164 17.07 -5.50 3.00
CA TYR A 164 18.08 -5.64 4.04
C TYR A 164 19.48 -5.71 3.44
N ALA A 165 19.66 -6.46 2.35
CA ALA A 165 20.94 -6.53 1.65
C ALA A 165 21.42 -5.14 1.17
N GLN A 166 20.51 -4.31 0.66
CA GLN A 166 20.82 -2.96 0.21
C GLN A 166 21.12 -2.02 1.39
N TRP A 167 20.32 -2.08 2.46
CA TRP A 167 20.54 -1.26 3.65
C TRP A 167 21.81 -1.64 4.41
N ALA A 168 22.15 -2.93 4.48
CA ALA A 168 23.39 -3.41 5.08
C ALA A 168 24.65 -2.98 4.31
N SER A 169 24.50 -2.62 3.03
CA SER A 169 25.59 -2.09 2.20
C SER A 169 25.79 -0.59 2.33
N LEU A 170 24.90 0.11 3.05
CA LEU A 170 25.03 1.55 3.28
C LEU A 170 26.29 1.84 4.12
N PRO A 171 26.95 2.99 3.88
CA PRO A 171 28.17 3.34 4.60
C PRO A 171 27.88 3.56 6.10
N ASN A 172 28.20 2.56 6.92
CA ASN A 172 28.03 2.58 8.38
C ASN A 172 28.90 3.61 9.13
N ALA A 173 29.78 4.35 8.44
CA ALA A 173 30.81 5.18 9.05
C ALA A 173 30.52 6.69 9.03
N GLU A 174 29.54 7.13 8.24
CA GLU A 174 29.20 8.55 8.14
C GLU A 174 28.08 8.91 9.14
N PRO A 175 28.19 10.03 9.87
CA PRO A 175 27.17 10.45 10.83
C PRO A 175 25.84 10.87 10.16
N VAL A 176 25.87 11.14 8.85
CA VAL A 176 24.72 11.52 8.03
C VAL A 176 24.85 10.85 6.67
N LEU A 177 23.81 10.17 6.20
CA LEU A 177 23.78 9.59 4.86
C LEU A 177 23.83 10.67 3.79
N ASN A 178 24.42 10.36 2.64
CA ASN A 178 24.30 11.25 1.49
C ASN A 178 22.84 11.29 0.99
N PRO A 179 22.44 12.32 0.21
CA PRO A 179 21.05 12.48 -0.24
C PRO A 179 20.49 11.32 -1.07
N GLU A 180 21.35 10.59 -1.79
CA GLU A 180 20.93 9.44 -2.61
C GLU A 180 20.54 8.26 -1.71
N ASP A 181 21.36 7.96 -0.71
CA ASP A 181 21.10 6.92 0.28
C ASP A 181 19.87 7.26 1.15
N GLN A 182 19.70 8.53 1.53
CA GLN A 182 18.48 8.99 2.20
C GLN A 182 17.25 8.78 1.30
N SER A 183 17.32 9.15 0.03
CA SER A 183 16.22 8.90 -0.92
C SER A 183 15.93 7.41 -1.09
N LEU A 184 16.96 6.56 -1.07
CA LEU A 184 16.82 5.10 -1.15
C LEU A 184 16.08 4.54 0.06
N VAL A 185 16.52 4.88 1.28
CA VAL A 185 15.89 4.45 2.52
C VAL A 185 14.43 4.91 2.58
N ALA A 186 14.16 6.18 2.29
CA ALA A 186 12.79 6.71 2.32
C ALA A 186 11.86 5.96 1.35
N ARG A 187 12.32 5.73 0.12
CA ARG A 187 11.59 4.96 -0.89
C ARG A 187 11.37 3.51 -0.48
N HIS A 188 12.37 2.85 0.10
CA HIS A 188 12.25 1.49 0.61
C HIS A 188 11.27 1.41 1.78
N THR A 189 11.33 2.34 2.73
CA THR A 189 10.38 2.42 3.84
C THR A 189 8.94 2.52 3.33
N GLY A 190 8.65 3.46 2.43
CA GLY A 190 7.29 3.60 1.88
C GLY A 190 6.79 2.35 1.15
N ARG A 191 7.65 1.70 0.35
CA ARG A 191 7.33 0.45 -0.36
C ARG A 191 7.10 -0.72 0.61
N LEU A 192 7.92 -0.86 1.63
CA LEU A 192 7.77 -1.91 2.64
C LEU A 192 6.51 -1.71 3.50
N LEU A 193 6.19 -0.47 3.88
CA LEU A 193 4.95 -0.18 4.60
C LEU A 193 3.71 -0.48 3.74
N THR A 194 3.76 -0.18 2.44
CA THR A 194 2.69 -0.55 1.50
C THR A 194 2.54 -2.07 1.42
N LEU A 195 3.64 -2.82 1.33
CA LEU A 195 3.59 -4.28 1.31
C LEU A 195 3.05 -4.86 2.63
N LEU A 196 3.46 -4.29 3.77
CA LEU A 196 2.93 -4.65 5.08
C LEU A 196 1.45 -4.33 5.23
N ALA A 197 0.94 -3.28 4.59
CA ALA A 197 -0.48 -2.97 4.57
C ALA A 197 -1.32 -4.06 3.89
N HIS A 198 -0.86 -4.55 2.73
CA HIS A 198 -1.50 -5.66 2.04
C HIS A 198 -1.42 -6.96 2.86
N ALA A 199 -0.25 -7.25 3.43
CA ALA A 199 -0.05 -8.41 4.30
C ALA A 199 -0.90 -8.34 5.59
N GLU A 200 -1.11 -7.16 6.15
CA GLU A 200 -2.01 -6.92 7.28
C GLU A 200 -3.47 -7.15 6.89
N ALA A 201 -3.91 -6.69 5.73
CA ALA A 201 -5.26 -6.97 5.22
C ALA A 201 -5.47 -8.48 5.02
N GLU A 202 -4.47 -9.17 4.46
CA GLU A 202 -4.45 -10.62 4.31
C GLU A 202 -4.54 -11.34 5.67
N ALA A 203 -3.68 -10.97 6.62
CA ALA A 203 -3.70 -11.51 7.98
C ALA A 203 -5.07 -11.33 8.65
N ARG A 204 -5.67 -10.13 8.57
CA ARG A 204 -7.01 -9.84 9.11
C ARG A 204 -8.10 -10.66 8.45
N SER A 205 -7.99 -10.94 7.15
CA SER A 205 -8.96 -11.78 6.44
C SER A 205 -8.95 -13.23 6.93
N PHE A 206 -7.80 -13.69 7.46
CA PHE A 206 -7.62 -14.97 8.14
C PHE A 206 -7.80 -14.89 9.65
N GLU A 207 -8.27 -13.76 10.19
CA GLU A 207 -8.44 -13.51 11.62
C GLU A 207 -7.13 -13.65 12.43
N MET A 208 -5.99 -13.43 11.77
CA MET A 208 -4.68 -13.39 12.42
C MET A 208 -4.41 -12.02 13.06
N PRO A 209 -3.61 -11.93 14.14
CA PRO A 209 -3.31 -10.66 14.80
C PRO A 209 -2.50 -9.64 13.96
N GLY A 210 -1.88 -10.07 12.86
CA GLY A 210 -1.06 -9.24 11.95
C GLY A 210 0.05 -10.06 11.30
N PRO A 211 0.84 -9.50 10.36
CA PRO A 211 1.86 -10.23 9.60
C PRO A 211 3.05 -10.65 10.47
N PHE A 212 3.43 -9.85 11.47
CA PHE A 212 4.59 -10.11 12.34
C PHE A 212 4.43 -11.31 13.30
N VAL A 213 3.27 -11.98 13.34
CA VAL A 213 3.12 -13.23 14.10
C VAL A 213 3.73 -14.43 13.38
N LEU A 214 3.96 -14.30 12.06
CA LEU A 214 4.63 -15.31 11.27
C LEU A 214 6.14 -15.24 11.54
N PRO A 215 6.81 -16.35 11.92
CA PRO A 215 8.25 -16.34 12.21
C PRO A 215 9.10 -15.76 11.09
N GLU A 216 8.77 -16.07 9.83
CA GLU A 216 9.51 -15.62 8.64
C GLU A 216 9.50 -14.09 8.48
N ILE A 217 8.49 -13.42 9.02
CA ILE A 217 8.38 -11.96 9.02
C ILE A 217 8.86 -11.39 10.37
N GLY A 218 8.39 -11.94 11.48
CA GLY A 218 8.60 -11.41 12.83
C GLY A 218 10.03 -11.56 13.35
N GLU A 219 10.75 -12.58 12.92
CA GLU A 219 12.14 -12.84 13.35
C GLU A 219 13.18 -12.25 12.38
N HIS A 220 12.75 -11.72 11.24
CA HIS A 220 13.63 -11.11 10.26
C HIS A 220 14.30 -9.82 10.81
N SER A 221 15.55 -9.54 10.40
CA SER A 221 16.31 -8.40 10.94
C SER A 221 15.63 -7.04 10.69
N LEU A 222 15.00 -6.86 9.52
CA LEU A 222 14.19 -5.65 9.25
C LEU A 222 12.92 -5.54 10.10
N ALA A 223 12.40 -6.64 10.65
CA ALA A 223 11.22 -6.59 11.50
C ALA A 223 11.49 -5.76 12.76
N GLN A 224 12.69 -5.87 13.34
CA GLN A 224 13.08 -5.08 14.51
C GLN A 224 13.03 -3.56 14.25
N LEU A 225 13.18 -3.15 12.99
CA LEU A 225 13.12 -1.76 12.56
C LEU A 225 11.71 -1.32 12.16
N LEU A 226 10.97 -2.16 11.45
CA LEU A 226 9.68 -1.80 10.83
C LEU A 226 8.46 -2.15 11.69
N GLN A 227 8.58 -3.13 12.58
CA GLN A 227 7.47 -3.54 13.44
C GLN A 227 7.03 -2.41 14.37
N PRO A 228 7.91 -1.66 15.07
CA PRO A 228 7.47 -0.56 15.92
C PRO A 228 6.68 0.54 15.18
N PRO A 229 7.17 1.14 14.07
CA PRO A 229 6.39 2.14 13.34
C PRO A 229 5.10 1.56 12.75
N TRP A 230 5.13 0.34 12.22
CA TRP A 230 3.90 -0.31 11.73
C TRP A 230 2.86 -0.50 12.83
N GLN A 231 3.28 -0.95 14.02
CA GLN A 231 2.38 -1.12 15.16
C GLN A 231 1.74 0.20 15.61
N ILE A 232 2.48 1.31 15.59
CA ILE A 232 1.95 2.64 15.89
C ILE A 232 0.89 3.03 14.86
N ILE A 233 1.23 2.94 13.57
CA ILE A 233 0.32 3.26 12.45
C ILE A 233 -0.96 2.42 12.56
N ARG A 234 -0.81 1.09 12.69
CA ARG A 234 -1.92 0.15 12.80
C ARG A 234 -2.81 0.42 14.02
N THR A 235 -2.20 0.64 15.18
CA THR A 235 -2.97 0.91 16.42
C THR A 235 -3.74 2.21 16.32
N THR A 236 -3.15 3.25 15.71
CA THR A 236 -3.84 4.52 15.46
C THR A 236 -4.95 4.34 14.43
N TYR A 237 -4.69 3.63 13.33
CA TYR A 237 -5.71 3.27 12.34
C TYR A 237 -6.89 2.54 12.99
N ASP A 238 -6.64 1.57 13.87
CA ASP A 238 -7.68 0.78 14.55
C ASP A 238 -8.55 1.63 15.50
N ARG A 239 -8.04 2.78 15.99
CA ARG A 239 -8.83 3.76 16.77
C ARG A 239 -9.67 4.69 15.90
N HIS A 240 -9.28 4.85 14.65
CA HIS A 240 -9.84 5.80 13.68
C HIS A 240 -10.48 5.08 12.47
N VAL A 241 -10.96 3.85 12.67
CA VAL A 241 -11.54 3.03 11.60
C VAL A 241 -12.78 3.68 11.01
N GLY A 242 -12.87 3.60 9.68
CA GLY A 242 -14.06 3.97 8.93
C GLY A 242 -13.87 5.25 8.11
N TRP A 243 -14.97 5.67 7.50
CA TRP A 243 -14.99 6.71 6.46
C TRP A 243 -15.55 8.04 6.96
N ARG A 244 -16.05 8.09 8.20
CA ARG A 244 -16.54 9.34 8.82
C ARG A 244 -15.36 10.13 9.36
N ASN A 245 -15.40 11.46 9.23
CA ASN A 245 -14.32 12.35 9.65
C ASN A 245 -12.96 11.96 9.06
N ILE A 246 -12.97 11.58 7.77
CA ILE A 246 -11.78 11.02 7.10
C ILE A 246 -10.56 11.93 7.21
N ASP A 247 -10.75 13.25 7.09
CA ASP A 247 -9.67 14.23 7.19
C ASP A 247 -8.99 14.24 8.57
N ALA A 248 -9.77 14.32 9.64
CA ALA A 248 -9.25 14.28 11.00
C ALA A 248 -8.60 12.92 11.34
N ASN A 249 -9.21 11.82 10.87
CA ASN A 249 -8.67 10.47 11.07
C ASN A 249 -7.35 10.28 10.33
N ASP A 250 -7.30 10.65 9.04
CA ASP A 250 -6.10 10.53 8.23
C ASP A 250 -4.98 11.41 8.79
N THR A 251 -5.29 12.63 9.24
CA THR A 251 -4.33 13.52 9.92
C THR A 251 -3.74 12.86 11.16
N ALA A 252 -4.58 12.33 12.05
CA ALA A 252 -4.12 11.68 13.28
C ALA A 252 -3.24 10.45 13.01
N ILE A 253 -3.60 9.64 12.00
CA ILE A 253 -2.82 8.47 11.59
C ILE A 253 -1.48 8.92 10.98
N ALA A 254 -1.51 9.91 10.10
CA ALA A 254 -0.33 10.43 9.41
C ALA A 254 0.64 11.11 10.39
N ASP A 255 0.16 11.87 11.37
CA ASP A 255 0.99 12.49 12.42
C ASP A 255 1.71 11.41 13.25
N ALA A 256 0.97 10.42 13.77
CA ALA A 256 1.55 9.35 14.58
C ALA A 256 2.55 8.49 13.80
N GLY A 257 2.25 8.20 12.54
CA GLY A 257 3.15 7.44 11.68
C GLY A 257 4.37 8.24 11.23
N GLN A 258 4.22 9.54 10.99
CA GLN A 258 5.32 10.43 10.59
C GLN A 258 6.39 10.45 11.67
N GLU A 259 6.02 10.67 12.94
CA GLU A 259 6.95 10.65 14.06
C GLU A 259 7.71 9.32 14.13
N ALA A 260 6.99 8.19 14.04
CA ALA A 260 7.59 6.86 14.12
C ALA A 260 8.54 6.53 12.95
N ILE A 261 8.23 7.00 11.73
CA ILE A 261 9.10 6.84 10.56
C ILE A 261 10.32 7.75 10.65
N LEU A 262 10.16 9.00 11.09
CA LEU A 262 11.30 9.90 11.29
C LEU A 262 12.27 9.33 12.33
N ASP A 263 11.76 8.77 13.42
CA ASP A 263 12.57 8.07 14.42
C ASP A 263 13.33 6.86 13.84
N LEU A 264 12.73 6.13 12.90
CA LEU A 264 13.41 5.07 12.15
C LEU A 264 14.53 5.66 11.28
N TRP A 265 14.22 6.71 10.50
CA TRP A 265 15.16 7.33 9.57
C TRP A 265 16.34 8.00 10.27
N HIS A 266 16.14 8.62 11.44
CA HIS A 266 17.24 9.16 12.25
C HIS A 266 18.26 8.08 12.64
N ARG A 267 17.86 6.81 12.80
CA ARG A 267 18.79 5.70 13.07
C ARG A 267 19.70 5.40 11.88
N PHE A 268 19.30 5.82 10.69
CA PHE A 268 20.10 5.74 9.46
C PHE A 268 20.90 7.02 9.21
N GLY A 269 20.85 8.05 10.07
CA GLY A 269 21.55 9.31 9.80
C GLY A 269 20.83 10.19 8.77
N PHE A 270 19.50 10.25 8.83
CA PHE A 270 18.71 11.31 8.20
C PHE A 270 18.83 12.63 8.98
#